data_AF-A0ABD0ADP8-F1
#
_entry.id   AF-A0ABD0ADP8-F1
#
_cell.length_a   1.000
_cell.length_b   1.000
_cell.length_c   1.000
_cell.angle_alpha   90.00
_cell.angle_beta   90.00
_cell.angle_gamma   90.00
#
_symmetry.space_group_name_H-M   'P 1'
#
loop_
_entity.id
_entity.type
_entity.pdbx_description
1 polymer ?
#
loop_
_entity_poly.entity_id
_entity_poly.type
_entity_poly.pdbx_seq_one_letter_code
_entity_poly.pdbx_strand_id
1 'polypeptide(L)'
;MIKIEITERDLSNNTSRLKEQIDQLRSYGFEVWMDDFGSGYSSLNALNDYSFDLVKIDMVFVRHLDDGQLNRLLIPEIAKVAHKLGLKVLA
;
A
#
# COMPACT_ATOMS: atom_id res chain seq x y z
N MET A 1 9.98 -14.21 -10.04
CA MET A 1 9.77 -12.89 -10.68
C MET A 1 10.06 -11.83 -9.62
N ILE A 2 10.76 -10.74 -9.97
CA ILE A 2 11.18 -9.72 -9.01
C ILE A 2 10.00 -8.77 -8.73
N LYS A 3 9.82 -8.38 -7.46
CA LYS A 3 8.85 -7.40 -7.00
C LYS A 3 9.60 -6.26 -6.34
N ILE A 4 9.11 -5.04 -6.52
CA ILE A 4 9.74 -3.85 -5.93
C ILE A 4 8.78 -3.34 -4.87
N GLU A 5 9.27 -3.24 -3.64
CA GLU A 5 8.50 -2.75 -2.50
C GLU A 5 8.94 -1.33 -2.16
N ILE A 6 7.97 -0.46 -1.90
CA ILE A 6 8.19 0.93 -1.49
C ILE A 6 7.42 1.16 -0.20
N THR A 7 8.11 1.60 0.85
CA THR A 7 7.46 1.81 2.15
C THR A 7 6.62 3.08 2.14
N GLU A 8 5.58 3.13 2.98
CA GLU A 8 4.77 4.34 3.16
C GLU A 8 5.61 5.58 3.53
N ARG A 9 6.70 5.39 4.28
CA ARG A 9 7.59 6.49 4.69
C ARG A 9 8.36 7.07 3.50
N ASP A 10 8.75 6.25 2.53
CA ASP A 10 9.44 6.72 1.33
C ASP A 10 8.54 7.65 0.51
N LEU A 11 7.22 7.39 0.53
CA LEU A 11 6.21 8.19 -0.16
C LEU A 11 5.97 9.56 0.51
N SER A 12 6.21 9.67 1.82
CA SER A 12 5.98 10.92 2.58
C SER A 12 6.87 12.08 2.14
N ASN A 13 8.02 11.79 1.51
CA ASN A 13 8.90 12.80 0.93
C ASN A 13 8.35 13.39 -0.39
N ASN A 14 7.21 12.86 -0.88
CA ASN A 14 6.34 13.38 -1.92
C ASN A 14 7.05 14.06 -3.09
N THR A 15 8.02 13.33 -3.68
CA THR A 15 8.72 13.82 -4.86
C THR A 15 7.97 13.36 -6.12
N SER A 16 7.63 14.29 -7.00
CA SER A 16 7.12 13.97 -8.35
C SER A 16 7.99 12.94 -9.07
N ARG A 17 9.30 12.97 -8.80
CA ARG A 17 10.29 12.01 -9.26
C ARG A 17 9.99 10.56 -8.84
N LEU A 18 9.51 10.32 -7.62
CA LEU A 18 9.21 8.96 -7.15
C LEU A 18 8.04 8.35 -7.92
N LYS A 19 7.01 9.15 -8.21
CA LYS A 19 5.89 8.72 -9.04
C LYS A 19 6.34 8.33 -10.45
N GLU A 20 7.15 9.17 -11.09
CA GLU A 20 7.72 8.85 -12.41
C GLU A 20 8.56 7.57 -12.39
N GLN A 21 9.34 7.34 -11.33
CA GLN A 21 10.13 6.12 -11.18
C GLN A 21 9.25 4.87 -11.02
N ILE A 22 8.18 4.96 -10.24
CA ILE A 22 7.20 3.87 -10.08
C ILE A 22 6.58 3.52 -11.43
N ASP A 23 6.09 4.53 -12.16
CA ASP A 23 5.48 4.32 -13.47
C ASP A 23 6.49 3.73 -14.49
N GLN A 24 7.76 4.16 -14.45
CA GLN A 24 8.83 3.58 -15.28
C GLN A 24 9.08 2.10 -14.95
N LEU A 25 9.20 1.76 -13.66
CA LEU A 25 9.40 0.36 -13.23
C LEU A 25 8.24 -0.53 -13.71
N ARG A 26 7.00 -0.04 -13.62
CA ARG A 26 5.83 -0.76 -14.13
C ARG A 26 5.84 -0.90 -15.64
N SER A 27 6.29 0.13 -16.37
CA SER A 27 6.43 0.04 -17.84
C SER A 27 7.47 -0.98 -18.29
N TYR A 28 8.45 -1.32 -17.44
CA TYR A 28 9.40 -2.42 -17.66
C TYR A 28 8.85 -3.79 -17.26
N GLY A 29 7.60 -3.87 -16.79
CA GLY A 29 6.94 -5.12 -16.42
C GLY A 29 7.22 -5.59 -14.99
N PHE A 30 7.81 -4.75 -14.13
CA PHE A 30 7.88 -5.02 -12.70
C PHE A 30 6.54 -4.71 -12.03
N GLU A 31 6.15 -5.55 -11.08
CA GLU A 31 5.10 -5.15 -10.15
C GLU A 31 5.70 -4.32 -9.01
N VAL A 32 5.02 -3.25 -8.67
CA VAL A 32 5.41 -2.34 -7.58
C VAL A 32 4.38 -2.42 -6.47
N TRP A 33 4.85 -2.70 -5.27
CA TRP A 33 4.03 -2.95 -4.08
C TRP A 33 4.24 -1.83 -3.06
N MET A 34 3.15 -1.40 -2.43
CA MET A 34 3.20 -0.51 -1.27
C MET A 34 3.38 -1.35 0.00
N ASP A 35 4.44 -1.07 0.77
CA ASP A 35 4.74 -1.76 2.02
C ASP A 35 4.37 -0.93 3.26
N ASP A 36 4.15 -1.63 4.36
CA ASP A 36 3.80 -1.08 5.68
C ASP A 36 2.60 -0.10 5.66
N PHE A 37 1.56 -0.41 4.87
CA PHE A 37 0.35 0.42 4.78
C PHE A 37 -0.33 0.55 6.15
N GLY A 38 -0.49 1.80 6.59
CA GLY A 38 -1.11 2.18 7.85
C GLY A 38 -0.11 2.43 8.99
N SER A 39 1.19 2.24 8.75
CA SER A 39 2.25 2.53 9.72
C SER A 39 2.63 4.02 9.79
N GLY A 40 2.12 4.85 8.86
CA GLY A 40 2.53 6.23 8.65
C GLY A 40 1.43 7.18 8.14
N TYR A 41 1.83 8.33 7.58
CA TYR A 41 0.96 9.46 7.23
C TYR A 41 0.14 9.23 5.95
N SER A 42 -1.17 9.51 6.01
CA SER A 42 -2.13 9.62 4.88
C SER A 42 -2.07 8.50 3.83
N SER A 43 -2.06 7.24 4.28
CA SER A 43 -1.98 6.03 3.46
C SER A 43 -3.01 5.98 2.31
N LEU A 44 -4.20 6.57 2.49
CA LEU A 44 -5.23 6.61 1.45
C LEU A 44 -4.88 7.52 0.27
N ASN A 45 -4.19 8.64 0.49
CA ASN A 45 -3.75 9.51 -0.61
C ASN A 45 -2.70 8.78 -1.46
N ALA A 46 -1.82 8.00 -0.82
CA ALA A 46 -0.84 7.19 -1.54
C ALA A 46 -1.49 6.20 -2.51
N LEU A 47 -2.61 5.58 -2.15
CA LEU A 47 -3.36 4.67 -3.04
C LEU A 47 -3.97 5.38 -4.25
N ASN A 48 -4.24 6.68 -4.14
CA ASN A 48 -4.80 7.49 -5.21
C ASN A 48 -3.70 8.11 -6.10
N ASP A 49 -2.59 8.50 -5.50
CA ASP A 49 -1.57 9.31 -6.17
C ASP A 49 -0.52 8.46 -6.90
N TYR A 50 -0.35 7.20 -6.49
CA TYR A 50 0.66 6.30 -7.04
C TYR A 50 0.04 5.04 -7.64
N SER A 51 0.63 4.59 -8.74
CA SER A 51 0.15 3.43 -9.48
C SER A 51 0.75 2.14 -8.90
N PHE A 52 0.19 1.61 -7.82
CA PHE A 52 0.64 0.33 -7.25
C PHE A 52 -0.09 -0.87 -7.86
N ASP A 53 0.48 -2.07 -7.70
CA ASP A 53 -0.15 -3.34 -8.07
C ASP A 53 -0.69 -4.11 -6.85
N LEU A 54 -0.10 -3.85 -5.67
CA LEU A 54 -0.44 -4.50 -4.42
C LEU A 54 -0.17 -3.57 -3.22
N VAL A 55 -0.96 -3.72 -2.16
CA VAL A 55 -0.77 -3.08 -0.87
C VAL A 55 -0.57 -4.15 0.20
N LYS A 56 0.51 -4.03 0.99
CA LYS A 56 0.79 -4.85 2.16
C LYS A 56 0.31 -4.11 3.42
N ILE A 57 -0.61 -4.73 4.16
CA ILE A 57 -1.10 -4.19 5.43
C ILE A 57 -0.02 -4.40 6.49
N ASP A 58 0.31 -3.33 7.23
CA ASP A 58 1.33 -3.39 8.27
C ASP A 58 0.97 -4.43 9.36
N MET A 59 2.00 -5.17 9.80
CA MET A 59 1.90 -6.26 10.76
C MET A 59 1.28 -5.83 12.11
N VAL A 60 1.40 -4.56 12.49
CA VAL A 60 0.77 -4.01 13.70
C VAL A 60 -0.74 -4.11 13.62
N PHE A 61 -1.37 -3.91 12.45
CA PHE A 61 -2.82 -4.09 12.31
C PHE A 61 -3.21 -5.56 12.44
N VAL A 62 -2.43 -6.44 11.80
CA VAL A 62 -2.70 -7.88 11.75
C VAL A 62 -2.53 -8.53 13.13
N ARG A 63 -1.48 -8.18 13.87
CA ARG A 63 -1.22 -8.72 15.22
C ARG A 63 -2.28 -8.36 16.24
N HIS A 64 -2.95 -7.22 16.07
CA HIS A 64 -4.00 -6.76 16.98
C HIS A 64 -5.41 -7.09 16.44
N LEU A 65 -5.53 -8.01 15.48
CA LEU A 65 -6.84 -8.47 14.97
C LEU A 65 -7.65 -9.19 16.04
N ASP A 66 -7.02 -9.96 16.91
CA ASP A 66 -7.73 -10.72 17.94
C ASP A 66 -8.05 -9.89 19.18
N ASP A 67 -7.25 -8.84 19.44
CA ASP A 67 -7.36 -8.01 20.64
C ASP A 67 -8.17 -6.72 20.43
N GLY A 68 -8.44 -6.31 19.18
CA GLY A 68 -9.02 -5.01 18.86
C GLY A 68 -10.25 -5.08 17.94
N GLN A 69 -11.44 -4.74 18.46
CA GLN A 69 -12.67 -4.59 17.66
C GLN A 69 -12.48 -3.63 16.46
N LEU A 70 -11.65 -2.60 16.63
CA LEU A 70 -11.38 -1.61 15.59
C LEU A 70 -10.65 -2.22 14.38
N ASN A 71 -9.62 -3.03 14.59
CA ASN A 71 -8.83 -3.62 13.50
C ASN A 71 -9.62 -4.67 12.72
N ARG A 72 -10.45 -5.47 13.43
CA ARG A 72 -11.41 -6.41 12.81
C ARG A 72 -12.40 -5.71 11.89
N LEU A 73 -12.77 -4.47 12.20
CA LEU A 73 -13.65 -3.67 11.35
C LEU A 73 -12.88 -3.00 10.22
N LEU A 74 -11.72 -2.40 10.50
CA LEU A 74 -10.98 -1.57 9.53
C LEU A 74 -10.33 -2.39 8.41
N ILE A 75 -9.66 -3.50 8.71
CA ILE A 75 -8.89 -4.25 7.71
C ILE A 75 -9.76 -4.70 6.52
N PRO A 76 -10.96 -5.31 6.72
CA PRO A 76 -11.83 -5.68 5.62
C PRO A 76 -12.31 -4.49 4.79
N GLU A 77 -12.59 -3.34 5.43
CA GLU A 77 -13.04 -2.14 4.72
C GLU A 77 -11.93 -1.50 3.89
N ILE A 78 -10.71 -1.43 4.44
CA ILE A 78 -9.51 -1.00 3.70
C ILE A 78 -9.28 -1.93 2.50
N ALA A 79 -9.35 -3.24 2.71
CA ALA A 79 -9.16 -4.20 1.64
C ALA A 79 -10.21 -4.05 0.53
N LYS A 80 -11.48 -3.78 0.88
CA LYS A 80 -12.54 -3.48 -0.10
C LYS A 80 -12.22 -2.23 -0.91
N VAL A 81 -11.72 -1.16 -0.29
CA VAL A 81 -11.33 0.06 -1.00
C VAL A 81 -10.18 -0.23 -1.96
N ALA A 82 -9.13 -0.89 -1.50
CA ALA A 82 -7.97 -1.26 -2.33
C ALA A 82 -8.40 -2.09 -3.56
N HIS A 83 -9.23 -3.11 -3.38
CA HIS A 83 -9.75 -3.91 -4.51
C HIS A 83 -10.58 -3.07 -5.49
N LYS A 84 -11.37 -2.10 -5.02
CA LYS A 84 -12.12 -1.18 -5.90
C LYS A 84 -11.22 -0.26 -6.70
N LEU A 85 -10.01 0.02 -6.21
CA LEU A 85 -8.96 0.76 -6.92
C LEU A 85 -8.16 -0.14 -7.87
N GLY A 86 -8.47 -1.44 -7.96
CA GLY A 86 -7.76 -2.40 -8.80
C GLY A 86 -6.48 -2.95 -8.16
N LEU A 87 -6.24 -2.68 -6.88
CA LEU A 87 -5.07 -3.12 -6.13
C LEU A 87 -5.30 -4.51 -5.53
N LYS A 88 -4.26 -5.34 -5.50
CA LYS A 88 -4.26 -6.54 -4.66
C LYS A 88 -3.95 -6.17 -3.21
N VAL A 89 -4.36 -7.02 -2.27
CA VAL A 89 -4.09 -6.83 -0.84
C VAL A 89 -3.37 -8.05 -0.29
N LEU A 90 -2.31 -7.82 0.48
CA LEU A 90 -1.61 -8.82 1.28
C LEU A 90 -1.67 -8.39 2.75
N ALA A 91 -2.13 -9.27 3.62
CA ALA A 91 -2.24 -9.06 5.07
C ALA A 91 -1.77 -10.32 5.80
#